data_AF-A0AAE9YRK2-F1
#
_entry.id   AF-A0AAE9YRK2-F1
#
_cell.length_a   1.000
_cell.length_b   1.000
_cell.length_c   1.000
_cell.angle_alpha   90.00
_cell.angle_beta   90.00
_cell.angle_gamma   90.00
#
_symmetry.space_group_name_H-M   'P 1'
#
loop_
_entity.id
_entity.type
_entity.pdbx_description
1 polymer ?
#
loop_
_entity_poly.entity_id
_entity_poly.type
_entity_poly.pdbx_seq_one_letter_code
_entity_poly.pdbx_strand_id
1 'polypeptide(L)' 'MMEWFFHLLQPGTLALLIPILAIIGVFGNKALKAHHKHVERLAKINQGIDPDRE' A
#
# COMPACT_ATOMS: atom_id res chain seq x y z
N MET A 1 -1.54 -25.16 -19.68
CA MET A 1 -2.28 -24.03 -19.05
C MET A 1 -1.71 -23.85 -17.65
N MET A 2 -1.22 -22.64 -17.27
CA MET A 2 -0.47 -22.31 -16.03
C MET A 2 1.08 -22.39 -16.06
N GLU A 3 1.70 -22.60 -17.21
CA GLU A 3 3.19 -22.59 -17.33
C GLU A 3 3.83 -21.24 -16.94
N TRP A 4 3.09 -20.13 -17.12
CA TRP A 4 3.54 -18.80 -16.72
C TRP A 4 3.68 -18.66 -15.20
N PHE A 5 2.81 -19.34 -14.43
CA PHE A 5 2.87 -19.32 -12.97
C PHE A 5 4.11 -20.05 -12.47
N PHE A 6 4.46 -21.20 -13.06
CA PHE A 6 5.67 -21.93 -12.71
C PHE A 6 6.95 -21.13 -12.98
N HIS A 7 6.97 -20.26 -13.99
CA HIS A 7 8.08 -19.33 -14.22
C HIS A 7 8.24 -18.28 -13.12
N LEU A 8 7.14 -17.85 -12.50
CA LEU A 8 7.20 -16.92 -11.34
C LEU A 8 7.76 -17.60 -10.09
N LEU A 9 7.58 -18.91 -9.96
CA LEU A 9 8.11 -19.69 -8.83
C LEU A 9 9.58 -20.11 -9.04
N GLN A 10 10.18 -19.79 -10.18
CA GLN A 10 11.60 -20.05 -10.39
C GLN A 10 12.43 -19.20 -9.41
N PRO A 11 13.48 -19.77 -8.78
CA PRO A 11 14.29 -19.07 -7.79
C PRO A 11 14.86 -17.75 -8.30
N GLY A 12 15.30 -17.71 -9.56
CA GLY A 12 15.83 -16.50 -10.19
C GLY A 12 14.78 -15.39 -10.33
N THR A 13 13.56 -15.74 -10.70
CA THR A 13 12.44 -14.79 -10.80
C THR A 13 12.03 -14.28 -9.43
N LEU A 14 11.91 -15.16 -8.43
CA LEU A 14 11.56 -14.77 -7.06
C LEU A 14 12.60 -13.85 -6.43
N ALA A 15 13.89 -14.07 -6.70
CA ALA A 15 14.97 -13.21 -6.21
C ALA A 15 14.80 -11.74 -6.64
N LEU A 16 14.20 -11.50 -7.81
CA LEU A 16 13.88 -10.15 -8.30
C LEU A 16 12.48 -9.69 -7.88
N LEU A 17 11.49 -10.58 -7.88
CA LEU A 17 10.09 -10.23 -7.58
C LEU A 17 9.89 -9.84 -6.11
N ILE A 18 10.50 -10.58 -5.18
CA ILE A 18 10.36 -10.35 -3.73
C ILE A 18 10.74 -8.93 -3.32
N PRO A 19 11.94 -8.39 -3.67
CA PRO A 19 12.30 -7.03 -3.27
C PRO A 19 11.39 -5.97 -3.90
N ILE A 20 10.94 -6.16 -5.15
CA ILE A 20 9.98 -5.24 -5.79
C ILE A 20 8.66 -5.21 -5.02
N LEU A 21 8.11 -6.37 -4.68
CA LEU A 21 6.87 -6.47 -3.90
C LEU A 21 7.03 -5.93 -2.49
N ALA A 22 8.21 -6.11 -1.86
CA ALA A 22 8.50 -5.53 -0.55
C ALA A 22 8.48 -3.99 -0.58
N ILE A 23 9.10 -3.38 -1.60
CA ILE A 23 9.08 -1.92 -1.80
C ILE A 23 7.64 -1.45 -2.01
N ILE A 24 6.92 -2.06 -2.94
CA ILE A 24 5.51 -1.71 -3.22
C ILE A 24 4.67 -1.85 -1.95
N GLY A 25 4.85 -2.92 -1.16
CA GLY A 25 4.13 -3.15 0.08
C GLY A 25 4.40 -2.08 1.14
N VAL A 26 5.67 -1.69 1.33
CA VAL A 26 6.05 -0.66 2.32
C VAL A 26 5.48 0.71 1.92
N PHE A 27 5.71 1.12 0.67
CA PHE A 27 5.25 2.43 0.20
C PHE A 27 3.73 2.48 0.04
N GLY A 28 3.11 1.39 -0.43
CA GLY A 28 1.66 1.26 -0.51
C GLY A 28 0.99 1.40 0.85
N ASN A 29 1.51 0.73 1.89
CA ASN A 29 1.00 0.86 3.25
C ASN A 29 1.12 2.29 3.79
N LYS A 30 2.24 2.98 3.52
CA LYS A 30 2.41 4.38 3.92
C LYS A 30 1.43 5.30 3.18
N ALA A 31 1.25 5.10 1.88
CA ALA A 31 0.31 5.86 1.06
C ALA A 31 -1.13 5.65 1.52
N LEU A 32 -1.54 4.40 1.77
CA LEU A 32 -2.86 4.05 2.30
C LEU A 32 -3.13 4.73 3.65
N LYS A 33 -2.17 4.68 4.59
CA LYS A 33 -2.30 5.36 5.89
C LYS A 33 -2.44 6.87 5.74
N ALA A 34 -1.64 7.48 4.87
CA ALA A 34 -1.71 8.92 4.60
C ALA A 34 -3.06 9.30 3.96
N HIS A 35 -3.53 8.51 3.01
CA HIS A 35 -4.83 8.70 2.37
C HIS A 35 -5.98 8.57 3.40
N HIS A 36 -5.93 7.55 4.25
CA HIS A 36 -6.93 7.37 5.30
C HIS A 36 -6.96 8.55 6.27
N LYS A 37 -5.79 8.99 6.76
CA LYS A 37 -5.70 10.20 7.60
C LYS A 37 -6.26 11.43 6.90
N HIS A 38 -6.00 11.59 5.61
CA HIS A 38 -6.51 12.72 4.83
C HIS A 38 -8.05 12.70 4.74
N VAL A 39 -8.63 11.54 4.42
CA VAL A 39 -10.09 11.35 4.38
C VAL A 39 -10.72 11.61 5.74
N GLU A 40 -10.10 11.13 6.83
CA GLU A 40 -10.58 11.37 8.19
C GLU A 40 -10.61 12.86 8.54
N ARG A 41 -9.56 13.62 8.19
CA ARG A 41 -9.56 15.07 8.39
C ARG A 41 -10.67 15.77 7.60
N LEU A 42 -10.88 15.38 6.34
CA LEU A 42 -11.97 15.94 5.52
C LEU A 42 -13.34 15.64 6.14
N ALA A 43 -13.53 14.43 6.69
CA ALA A 43 -14.75 14.06 7.39
C ALA A 43 -14.96 14.91 8.66
N LYS A 44 -13.91 15.14 9.47
CA LYS A 44 -13.96 16.02 10.64
C LYS A 44 -14.33 17.46 10.27
N ILE A 45 -13.70 18.02 9.23
CA ILE A 45 -14.02 19.36 8.71
C ILE A 45 -15.50 19.44 8.30
N ASN A 46 -16.02 18.44 7.57
CA ASN A 46 -17.42 18.41 7.14
C ASN A 46 -18.41 18.33 8.31
N GLN A 47 -17.97 17.79 9.45
CA GLN A 47 -18.77 17.72 10.69
C GLN A 47 -18.60 18.97 11.57
N GLY A 48 -17.81 19.97 11.15
CA GLY A 48 -17.49 21.15 11.94
C GLY A 48 -16.56 20.86 13.13
N ILE A 49 -15.89 19.71 13.13
CA ILE A 49 -14.91 19.30 14.14
C ILE A 49 -13.52 19.74 13.67
N ASP A 50 -12.78 20.43 14.52
CA ASP A 50 -11.40 20.79 14.25
C ASP A 50 -10.54 19.52 14.10
N PRO A 51 -9.97 19.24 12.91
CA PRO A 51 -9.23 18.02 12.63
C PRO A 51 -7.87 17.94 13.33
N ASP A 52 -7.36 19.06 13.86
CA ASP A 52 -6.03 19.19 14.44
C ASP A 52 -6.06 19.40 15.97
N ARG A 53 -7.23 19.34 16.59
CA ARG A 53 -7.39 19.31 18.05
C ARG A 53 -7.06 17.90 18.58
N GLU A 54 -5.96 17.80 19.32
CA GLU A 54 -5.57 16.58 20.06
C GLU A 54 -6.54 16.25 21.20
#